data_AF-G0V0B0-F1
#
_entry.id   AF-G0V0B0-F1
#
_cell.length_a   1.000
_cell.length_b   1.000
_cell.length_c   1.000
_cell.angle_alpha   90.00
_cell.angle_beta   90.00
_cell.angle_gamma   90.00
#
_symmetry.space_group_name_H-M   'P 1'
#
loop_
_entity.id
_entity.type
_entity.pdbx_description
1 polymer ?
#
loop_
_entity_poly.entity_id
_entity_poly.type
_entity_poly.pdbx_seq_one_letter_code
_entity_poly.pdbx_strand_id
1 'polypeptide(L)'
;MLLLLMVALCAINFVDCTAVNFTLPQVLALCDVTEQLRGLKKAVFDIKPRAIEEALLTVTSRRRSEHALKQVLEAAENTEEGSAAAARAQGAYNQVLDAIRMTEEAATEVEKCSASIMKVRGLYLSPLESVMVRAGSEAATEEGQEAAKSCMETALYVTPQSLEEVYVKLALFESSCVEALGEGIKEAATSLRSLKKAGAQLAEVRGNAEKMELIVLEALSEAEYNTPQGGDEDGDGIPDPATGSACPITVTRYMLALECIAMLIHK
;
A
#
# COMPACT_ATOMS: atom_id res chain seq x y z
N MET A 1 -3.04 -26.59 12.53
CA MET A 1 -2.08 -26.54 13.65
C MET A 1 -0.68 -27.07 13.32
N LEU A 2 -0.52 -28.07 12.44
CA LEU A 2 0.81 -28.60 12.07
C LEU A 2 1.70 -27.63 11.24
N LEU A 3 1.11 -26.69 10.48
CA LEU A 3 1.90 -25.73 9.68
C LEU A 3 2.58 -24.63 10.53
N LEU A 4 2.02 -24.29 11.69
CA LEU A 4 2.61 -23.31 12.62
C LEU A 4 3.83 -23.87 13.35
N LEU A 5 3.91 -25.20 13.54
CA LEU A 5 5.07 -25.86 14.14
C LEU A 5 6.28 -25.91 13.18
N MET A 6 6.07 -26.07 11.88
CA MET A 6 7.16 -26.10 10.89
C MET A 6 7.80 -24.73 10.66
N VAL A 7 7.03 -23.64 10.74
CA VAL A 7 7.59 -22.28 10.63
C VAL A 7 8.36 -21.88 11.90
N ALA A 8 7.92 -22.35 13.08
CA ALA A 8 8.70 -22.23 14.30
C ALA A 8 10.03 -22.99 14.22
N LEU A 9 10.07 -24.15 13.56
CA LEU A 9 11.29 -24.93 13.34
C LEU A 9 12.32 -24.26 12.41
N CYS A 10 11.90 -23.45 11.42
CA CYS A 10 12.86 -22.67 10.62
C CYS A 10 13.44 -21.46 11.37
N ALA A 11 12.69 -20.86 12.30
CA ALA A 11 13.21 -19.81 13.18
C ALA A 11 14.18 -20.34 14.24
N ILE A 12 14.11 -21.64 14.57
CA ILE A 12 15.02 -22.32 15.50
C ILE A 12 16.43 -22.51 14.91
N ASN A 13 16.58 -22.57 13.57
CA ASN A 13 17.90 -22.78 12.94
C ASN A 13 18.90 -21.63 13.16
N PHE A 14 18.42 -20.39 13.36
CA PHE A 14 19.35 -19.30 13.70
C PHE A 14 19.92 -19.46 15.11
N VAL A 15 19.15 -20.06 16.03
CA VAL A 15 19.56 -20.32 17.42
C VAL A 15 20.57 -21.47 17.49
N ASP A 16 20.40 -22.53 16.71
CA ASP A 16 21.33 -23.67 16.69
C ASP A 16 22.69 -23.35 16.04
N CYS A 17 22.77 -22.27 15.26
CA CYS A 17 24.01 -21.76 14.68
C CYS A 17 24.76 -20.74 15.56
N THR A 18 24.27 -20.46 16.76
CA THR A 18 24.89 -19.51 17.70
C THR A 18 26.05 -20.15 18.48
N ALA A 19 27.08 -20.64 17.79
CA ALA A 19 28.37 -20.80 18.46
C ALA A 19 28.78 -19.41 19.00
N VAL A 20 28.79 -19.26 20.32
CA VAL A 20 28.76 -17.97 21.01
C VAL A 20 30.15 -17.35 21.07
N ASN A 21 30.71 -17.07 19.90
CA ASN A 21 32.04 -16.51 19.74
C ASN A 21 32.10 -15.64 18.48
N PHE A 22 31.10 -14.77 18.30
CA PHE A 22 31.06 -13.87 17.15
C PHE A 22 32.26 -12.92 17.17
N THR A 23 32.92 -12.79 16.03
CA THR A 23 33.95 -11.77 15.80
C THR A 23 33.31 -10.38 15.76
N LEU A 24 34.08 -9.32 16.02
CA LEU A 24 33.58 -7.94 15.92
C LEU A 24 32.90 -7.64 14.57
N PRO A 25 33.46 -8.01 13.40
CA PRO A 25 32.78 -7.82 12.11
C PRO A 25 31.42 -8.52 12.01
N GLN A 26 31.28 -9.72 12.59
CA GLN A 26 30.01 -10.44 12.62
C GLN A 26 28.99 -9.74 13.53
N VAL A 27 29.41 -9.26 14.70
CA VAL A 27 28.53 -8.48 15.59
C VAL A 27 28.02 -7.22 14.88
N LEU A 28 28.90 -6.48 14.22
CA LEU A 28 28.50 -5.26 13.48
C LEU A 28 27.53 -5.59 12.34
N ALA A 29 27.77 -6.68 11.59
CA ALA A 29 26.86 -7.11 10.54
C ALA A 29 25.47 -7.49 11.07
N LEU A 30 25.38 -8.23 12.18
CA LEU A 30 24.10 -8.53 12.83
C LEU A 30 23.43 -7.27 13.37
N CYS A 31 24.23 -6.32 13.85
CA CYS A 31 23.72 -5.05 14.31
C CYS A 31 23.04 -4.28 13.16
N ASP A 32 23.73 -4.08 12.04
CA ASP A 32 23.19 -3.41 10.86
C ASP A 32 21.87 -4.06 10.40
N VAL A 33 21.82 -5.40 10.33
CA VAL A 33 20.59 -6.13 9.97
C VAL A 33 19.48 -5.85 10.97
N THR A 34 19.78 -5.89 12.27
CA THR A 34 18.79 -5.66 13.35
C THR A 34 18.21 -4.24 13.25
N GLU A 35 19.05 -3.23 13.02
CA GLU A 35 18.63 -1.85 12.86
C GLU A 35 17.72 -1.66 11.64
N GLN A 36 18.05 -2.29 10.50
CA GLN A 36 17.19 -2.28 9.31
C GLN A 36 15.84 -2.94 9.60
N LEU A 37 15.82 -4.10 10.28
CA LEU A 37 14.57 -4.78 10.65
C LEU A 37 13.70 -3.95 11.60
N ARG A 38 14.29 -3.23 12.56
CA ARG A 38 13.56 -2.27 13.39
C ARG A 38 12.92 -1.18 12.54
N GLY A 39 13.66 -0.65 11.56
CA GLY A 39 13.24 0.42 10.65
C GLY A 39 12.16 0.02 9.64
N LEU A 40 11.99 -1.27 9.31
CA LEU A 40 11.00 -1.75 8.33
C LEU A 40 9.56 -1.28 8.63
N LYS A 41 9.17 -1.22 9.92
CA LYS A 41 7.83 -0.77 10.31
C LYS A 41 7.59 0.68 9.84
N LYS A 42 8.57 1.55 10.03
CA LYS A 42 8.50 2.96 9.60
C LYS A 42 8.46 3.06 8.08
N ALA A 43 9.31 2.29 7.38
CA ALA A 43 9.33 2.29 5.92
C ALA A 43 7.97 1.89 5.31
N VAL A 44 7.25 0.94 5.91
CA VAL A 44 5.88 0.60 5.51
C VAL A 44 4.92 1.75 5.83
N PHE A 45 5.01 2.33 7.02
CA PHE A 45 4.13 3.41 7.47
C PHE A 45 4.29 4.71 6.65
N ASP A 46 5.48 5.00 6.12
CA ASP A 46 5.71 6.19 5.30
C ASP A 46 5.04 6.10 3.91
N ILE A 47 4.73 4.88 3.44
CA ILE A 47 4.21 4.63 2.08
C ILE A 47 2.74 4.21 2.10
N LYS A 48 2.39 3.19 2.89
CA LYS A 48 1.09 2.52 2.82
C LYS A 48 -0.11 3.44 3.04
N PRO A 49 -0.16 4.28 4.10
CA PRO A 49 -1.32 5.16 4.33
C PRO A 49 -1.55 6.13 3.18
N ARG A 50 -0.49 6.74 2.65
CA ARG A 50 -0.57 7.64 1.49
C ARG A 50 -1.08 6.91 0.26
N ALA A 51 -0.55 5.73 -0.03
CA ALA A 51 -1.02 4.92 -1.16
C ALA A 51 -2.52 4.57 -1.05
N ILE A 52 -3.01 4.26 0.16
CA ILE A 52 -4.44 4.02 0.41
C ILE A 52 -5.27 5.30 0.19
N GLU A 53 -4.77 6.45 0.63
CA GLU A 53 -5.42 7.74 0.40
C GLU A 53 -5.55 8.05 -1.11
N GLU A 54 -4.50 7.85 -1.90
CA GLU A 54 -4.54 8.00 -3.37
C GLU A 54 -5.61 7.09 -4.02
N ALA A 55 -5.73 5.85 -3.54
CA ALA A 55 -6.74 4.91 -4.01
C ALA A 55 -8.17 5.39 -3.68
N LEU A 56 -8.39 5.90 -2.47
CA LEU A 56 -9.70 6.42 -2.02
C LEU A 56 -10.11 7.67 -2.81
N LEU A 57 -9.16 8.56 -3.11
CA LEU A 57 -9.41 9.74 -3.94
C LEU A 57 -9.82 9.33 -5.36
N THR A 58 -9.19 8.30 -5.93
CA THR A 58 -9.58 7.76 -7.25
C THR A 58 -11.03 7.23 -7.25
N VAL A 59 -11.42 6.48 -6.21
CA VAL A 59 -12.80 5.99 -6.02
C VAL A 59 -13.79 7.15 -5.88
N THR A 60 -13.39 8.23 -5.23
CA THR A 60 -14.20 9.44 -5.08
C THR A 60 -14.41 10.12 -6.44
N SER A 61 -13.36 10.23 -7.27
CA SER A 61 -13.46 10.74 -8.64
C SER A 61 -14.41 9.91 -9.51
N ARG A 62 -14.41 8.58 -9.37
CA ARG A 62 -15.43 7.73 -10.04
C ARG A 62 -16.84 8.13 -9.66
N ARG A 63 -17.13 8.26 -8.36
CA ARG A 63 -18.48 8.56 -7.88
C ARG A 63 -18.98 9.92 -8.38
N ARG A 64 -18.12 10.94 -8.35
CA ARG A 64 -18.44 12.28 -8.86
C ARG A 64 -18.64 12.27 -10.38
N SER A 65 -17.76 11.60 -11.11
CA SER A 65 -17.87 11.46 -12.57
C SER A 65 -19.14 10.69 -12.98
N GLU A 66 -19.51 9.63 -12.26
CA GLU A 66 -20.74 8.86 -12.54
C GLU A 66 -21.99 9.74 -12.39
N HIS A 67 -22.03 10.56 -11.33
CA HIS A 67 -23.14 11.47 -11.11
C HIS A 67 -23.23 12.53 -12.21
N ALA A 68 -22.11 13.17 -12.54
CA ALA A 68 -22.05 14.18 -13.60
C ALA A 68 -22.43 13.59 -14.97
N LEU A 69 -21.96 12.39 -15.29
CA LEU A 69 -22.33 11.72 -16.54
C LEU A 69 -23.84 11.49 -16.67
N LYS A 70 -24.53 11.11 -15.58
CA LYS A 70 -26.00 10.95 -15.59
C LYS A 70 -26.68 12.26 -15.97
N GLN A 71 -26.25 13.37 -15.37
CA GLN A 71 -26.79 14.71 -15.66
C GLN A 71 -26.50 15.13 -17.12
N VAL A 72 -25.31 14.85 -17.65
CA VAL A 72 -24.98 15.10 -19.06
C VAL A 72 -25.91 14.33 -19.98
N LEU A 73 -26.12 13.04 -19.71
CA LEU A 73 -26.96 12.17 -20.53
C LEU A 73 -28.44 12.61 -20.52
N GLU A 74 -28.95 13.03 -19.37
CA GLU A 74 -30.31 13.58 -19.23
C GLU A 74 -30.47 14.89 -20.02
N ALA A 75 -29.48 15.79 -20.00
CA ALA A 75 -29.50 17.03 -20.78
C ALA A 75 -29.34 16.78 -22.29
N ALA A 76 -28.65 15.71 -22.68
CA ALA A 76 -28.34 15.37 -24.07
C ALA A 76 -29.52 14.88 -24.90
N GLU A 77 -30.63 14.45 -24.27
CA GLU A 77 -31.81 13.95 -25.00
C GLU A 77 -32.48 15.02 -25.89
N ASN A 78 -32.09 16.29 -25.76
CA ASN A 78 -32.80 17.42 -26.34
C ASN A 78 -32.02 18.23 -27.41
N THR A 79 -30.74 17.95 -27.68
CA THR A 79 -29.91 18.69 -28.69
C THR A 79 -28.78 17.86 -29.31
N GLU A 80 -28.36 18.16 -30.56
CA GLU A 80 -27.16 17.55 -31.18
C GLU A 80 -25.87 17.87 -30.41
N GLU A 81 -25.76 19.09 -29.88
CA GLU A 81 -24.61 19.54 -29.08
C GLU A 81 -24.53 18.80 -27.74
N GLY A 82 -25.67 18.54 -27.10
CA GLY A 82 -25.77 17.69 -25.92
C GLY A 82 -25.35 16.25 -26.20
N SER A 83 -25.72 15.69 -27.35
CA SER A 83 -25.28 14.35 -27.77
C SER A 83 -23.74 14.26 -27.90
N ALA A 84 -23.10 15.29 -28.46
CA ALA A 84 -21.64 15.35 -28.55
C ALA A 84 -20.96 15.48 -27.17
N ALA A 85 -21.52 16.29 -26.27
CA ALA A 85 -21.04 16.42 -24.89
C ALA A 85 -21.18 15.08 -24.12
N ALA A 86 -22.32 14.39 -24.26
CA ALA A 86 -22.54 13.07 -23.69
C ALA A 86 -21.53 12.03 -24.18
N ALA A 87 -21.23 11.98 -25.47
CA ALA A 87 -20.23 11.05 -26.01
C ALA A 87 -18.83 11.33 -25.43
N ARG A 88 -18.43 12.60 -25.29
CA ARG A 88 -17.17 12.99 -24.63
C ARG A 88 -17.15 12.60 -23.15
N ALA A 89 -18.20 12.91 -22.41
CA ALA A 89 -18.35 12.57 -21.00
C ALA A 89 -18.28 11.06 -20.78
N GLN A 90 -18.96 10.27 -21.61
CA GLN A 90 -18.93 8.81 -21.54
C GLN A 90 -17.52 8.26 -21.79
N GLY A 91 -16.81 8.80 -22.79
CA GLY A 91 -15.43 8.41 -23.10
C GLY A 91 -14.46 8.71 -21.96
N ALA A 92 -14.60 9.88 -21.32
CA ALA A 92 -13.81 10.25 -20.15
C ALA A 92 -14.15 9.41 -18.92
N TYR A 93 -15.43 9.15 -18.67
CA TYR A 93 -15.87 8.28 -17.57
C TYR A 93 -15.35 6.84 -17.72
N ASN A 94 -15.32 6.29 -18.95
CA ASN A 94 -14.73 4.98 -19.19
C ASN A 94 -13.24 4.94 -18.81
N GLN A 95 -12.49 6.02 -19.03
CA GLN A 95 -11.09 6.13 -18.58
C GLN A 95 -10.99 6.21 -17.04
N VAL A 96 -11.95 6.85 -16.37
CA VAL A 96 -12.04 6.81 -14.90
C VAL A 96 -12.29 5.38 -14.41
N LEU A 97 -13.12 4.59 -15.10
CA LEU A 97 -13.33 3.17 -14.77
C LEU A 97 -12.06 2.33 -14.98
N ASP A 98 -11.29 2.58 -16.03
CA ASP A 98 -9.99 1.95 -16.23
C ASP A 98 -9.00 2.28 -15.10
N ALA A 99 -8.98 3.55 -14.66
CA ALA A 99 -8.18 3.99 -13.52
C ALA A 99 -8.59 3.27 -12.22
N ILE A 100 -9.87 2.98 -12.01
CA ILE A 100 -10.35 2.22 -10.84
C ILE A 100 -9.82 0.79 -10.86
N ARG A 101 -9.86 0.10 -12.00
CA ARG A 101 -9.29 -1.24 -12.13
C ARG A 101 -7.79 -1.25 -11.80
N MET A 102 -7.04 -0.28 -12.35
CA MET A 102 -5.60 -0.15 -12.03
C MET A 102 -5.35 0.16 -10.55
N THR A 103 -6.25 0.93 -9.92
CA THR A 103 -6.21 1.24 -8.50
C THR A 103 -6.40 0.00 -7.64
N GLU A 104 -7.36 -0.86 -7.97
CA GLU A 104 -7.62 -2.10 -7.23
C GLU A 104 -6.43 -3.07 -7.28
N GLU A 105 -5.81 -3.22 -8.46
CA GLU A 105 -4.61 -4.03 -8.65
C GLU A 105 -3.44 -3.49 -7.82
N ALA A 106 -3.17 -2.18 -7.90
CA ALA A 106 -2.07 -1.56 -7.17
C ALA A 106 -2.30 -1.56 -5.65
N ALA A 107 -3.53 -1.32 -5.18
CA ALA A 107 -3.88 -1.38 -3.75
C ALA A 107 -3.70 -2.80 -3.19
N THR A 108 -4.05 -3.83 -3.97
CA THR A 108 -3.80 -5.23 -3.60
C THR A 108 -2.32 -5.50 -3.42
N GLU A 109 -1.47 -4.99 -4.32
CA GLU A 109 -0.02 -5.14 -4.20
C GLU A 109 0.55 -4.36 -3.01
N VAL A 110 0.04 -3.16 -2.70
CA VAL A 110 0.40 -2.40 -1.48
C VAL A 110 0.13 -3.23 -0.23
N GLU A 111 -1.07 -3.81 -0.11
CA GLU A 111 -1.43 -4.66 1.03
C GLU A 111 -0.52 -5.88 1.14
N LYS A 112 -0.36 -6.63 0.05
CA LYS A 112 0.48 -7.83 -0.01
C LYS A 112 1.93 -7.54 0.34
N CYS A 113 2.55 -6.51 -0.24
CA CYS A 113 3.94 -6.15 0.04
C CYS A 113 4.11 -5.66 1.49
N SER A 114 3.17 -4.84 1.99
CA SER A 114 3.22 -4.38 3.38
C SER A 114 3.15 -5.55 4.37
N ALA A 115 2.28 -6.53 4.11
CA ALA A 115 2.16 -7.73 4.93
C ALA A 115 3.40 -8.61 4.87
N SER A 116 4.01 -8.80 3.69
CA SER A 116 5.28 -9.53 3.53
C SER A 116 6.41 -8.87 4.32
N ILE A 117 6.58 -7.54 4.23
CA ILE A 117 7.60 -6.81 4.99
C ILE A 117 7.39 -6.97 6.51
N MET A 118 6.14 -6.83 6.98
CA MET A 118 5.82 -6.99 8.40
C MET A 118 6.00 -8.42 8.90
N LYS A 119 5.74 -9.42 8.04
CA LYS A 119 6.01 -10.83 8.32
C LYS A 119 7.51 -11.08 8.48
N VAL A 120 8.35 -10.61 7.54
CA VAL A 120 9.82 -10.73 7.66
C VAL A 120 10.31 -10.10 8.96
N ARG A 121 9.88 -8.86 9.24
CA ARG A 121 10.21 -8.18 10.50
C ARG A 121 9.79 -9.01 11.72
N GLY A 122 8.57 -9.52 11.74
CA GLY A 122 8.02 -10.30 12.84
C GLY A 122 8.74 -11.64 13.06
N LEU A 123 9.21 -12.28 11.99
CA LEU A 123 9.93 -13.55 12.06
C LEU A 123 11.35 -13.39 12.60
N TYR A 124 12.07 -12.33 12.22
CA TYR A 124 13.52 -12.26 12.46
C TYR A 124 13.96 -11.25 13.52
N LEU A 125 13.20 -10.18 13.77
CA LEU A 125 13.66 -9.11 14.67
C LEU A 125 13.90 -9.61 16.10
N SER A 126 12.91 -10.24 16.73
CA SER A 126 13.03 -10.68 18.12
C SER A 126 14.09 -11.78 18.32
N PRO A 127 14.21 -12.78 17.44
CA PRO A 127 15.34 -13.72 17.48
C PRO A 127 16.70 -13.03 17.37
N LEU A 128 16.87 -12.08 16.44
CA LEU A 128 18.12 -11.34 16.29
C LEU A 128 18.44 -10.50 17.52
N GLU A 129 17.45 -9.81 18.10
CA GLU A 129 17.64 -9.07 19.35
C GLU A 129 18.11 -9.98 20.50
N SER A 130 17.60 -11.20 20.57
CA SER A 130 18.03 -12.20 21.55
C SER A 130 19.48 -12.65 21.31
N VAL A 131 19.89 -12.77 20.05
CA VAL A 131 21.29 -13.08 19.69
C VAL A 131 22.22 -11.92 20.02
N MET A 132 21.80 -10.67 19.77
CA MET A 132 22.58 -9.48 20.14
C MET A 132 22.77 -9.36 21.66
N VAL A 133 21.74 -9.68 22.46
CA VAL A 133 21.87 -9.72 23.92
C VAL A 133 22.95 -10.72 24.37
N ARG A 134 22.96 -11.94 23.81
CA ARG A 134 23.97 -12.96 24.11
C ARG A 134 25.37 -12.55 23.65
N ALA A 135 25.48 -11.98 22.45
CA ALA A 135 26.75 -11.45 21.95
C ALA A 135 27.35 -10.39 22.89
N GLY A 136 26.51 -9.65 23.62
CA GLY A 136 26.95 -8.70 24.66
C GLY A 136 27.75 -9.31 25.81
N SER A 137 27.66 -10.60 26.06
CA SER A 137 28.46 -11.30 27.09
C SER A 137 29.41 -12.34 26.52
N GLU A 138 29.17 -12.78 25.29
CA GLU A 138 29.80 -13.98 24.74
C GLU A 138 30.54 -13.72 23.42
N ALA A 139 30.52 -12.50 22.86
CA ALA A 139 31.36 -12.21 21.68
C ALA A 139 32.85 -12.41 21.96
N ALA A 140 33.61 -12.69 20.90
CA ALA A 140 35.02 -13.13 20.95
C ALA A 140 35.99 -12.11 21.57
N THR A 141 35.58 -10.85 21.64
CA THR A 141 36.40 -9.70 22.04
C THR A 141 35.55 -8.75 22.88
N GLU A 142 36.18 -7.98 23.77
CA GLU A 142 35.48 -6.95 24.56
C GLU A 142 34.84 -5.90 23.65
N GLU A 143 35.51 -5.54 22.55
CA GLU A 143 34.96 -4.62 21.55
C GLU A 143 33.70 -5.18 20.88
N GLY A 144 33.68 -6.48 20.59
CA GLY A 144 32.49 -7.16 20.06
C GLY A 144 31.34 -7.19 21.08
N GLN A 145 31.64 -7.42 22.36
CA GLN A 145 30.65 -7.38 23.43
C GLN A 145 30.03 -5.99 23.58
N GLU A 146 30.87 -4.94 23.55
CA GLU A 146 30.41 -3.55 23.67
C GLU A 146 29.61 -3.10 22.46
N ALA A 147 30.04 -3.47 21.24
CA ALA A 147 29.28 -3.23 20.01
C ALA A 147 27.88 -3.88 20.07
N ALA A 148 27.80 -5.12 20.58
CA ALA A 148 26.52 -5.81 20.71
C ALA A 148 25.58 -5.12 21.71
N LYS A 149 26.09 -4.69 22.88
CA LYS A 149 25.31 -3.93 23.88
C LYS A 149 24.84 -2.58 23.34
N SER A 150 25.66 -1.93 22.55
CA SER A 150 25.37 -0.61 21.97
C SER A 150 24.41 -0.65 20.79
N CYS A 151 24.08 -1.84 20.26
CA CYS A 151 23.23 -2.04 19.09
C CYS A 151 21.73 -1.81 19.37
N MET A 152 21.37 -0.61 19.79
CA MET A 152 20.01 -0.25 20.18
C MET A 152 19.32 0.67 19.16
N GLU A 153 20.04 1.12 18.14
CA GLU A 153 19.52 2.08 17.18
C GLU A 153 18.47 1.46 16.25
N THR A 154 17.78 2.33 15.50
CA THR A 154 16.81 1.96 14.49
C THR A 154 17.15 2.72 13.22
N ALA A 155 17.27 2.00 12.10
CA ALA A 155 17.53 2.63 10.82
C ALA A 155 16.43 3.64 10.48
N LEU A 156 16.80 4.91 10.33
CA LEU A 156 15.85 5.99 10.05
C LEU A 156 15.25 5.91 8.64
N TYR A 157 16.03 5.37 7.71
CA TYR A 157 15.70 5.23 6.29
C TYR A 157 16.06 3.82 5.83
N VAL A 158 15.04 2.98 5.63
CA VAL A 158 15.21 1.64 5.05
C VAL A 158 14.83 1.69 3.57
N THR A 159 15.73 1.21 2.72
CA THR A 159 15.57 1.17 1.27
C THR A 159 15.87 -0.24 0.76
N PRO A 160 15.42 -0.61 -0.45
CA PRO A 160 15.83 -1.87 -1.06
C PRO A 160 17.36 -2.01 -1.12
N GLN A 161 18.06 -0.91 -1.40
CA GLN A 161 19.53 -0.85 -1.46
C GLN A 161 20.17 -1.09 -0.09
N SER A 162 19.70 -0.44 0.96
CA SER A 162 20.25 -0.64 2.31
C SER A 162 20.02 -2.08 2.82
N LEU A 163 18.92 -2.72 2.41
CA LEU A 163 18.67 -4.14 2.68
C LEU A 163 19.60 -5.06 1.88
N GLU A 164 19.89 -4.74 0.62
CA GLU A 164 20.87 -5.47 -0.20
C GLU A 164 22.30 -5.33 0.38
N GLU A 165 22.66 -4.15 0.89
CA GLU A 165 23.95 -3.90 1.54
C GLU A 165 24.14 -4.78 2.79
N VAL A 166 23.13 -4.88 3.65
CA VAL A 166 23.22 -5.75 4.84
C VAL A 166 23.12 -7.23 4.49
N TYR A 167 22.44 -7.59 3.39
CA TYR A 167 22.43 -8.96 2.88
C TYR A 167 23.85 -9.42 2.51
N VAL A 168 24.64 -8.58 1.85
CA VAL A 168 26.04 -8.92 1.49
C VAL A 168 26.89 -9.18 2.73
N LYS A 169 26.65 -8.45 3.84
CA LYS A 169 27.38 -8.66 5.11
C LYS A 169 27.10 -10.02 5.75
N LEU A 170 26.02 -10.71 5.38
CA LEU A 170 25.76 -12.07 5.84
C LEU A 170 26.77 -13.10 5.29
N ALA A 171 27.56 -12.75 4.28
CA ALA A 171 28.66 -13.60 3.81
C ALA A 171 29.77 -13.80 4.86
N LEU A 172 29.76 -13.04 5.96
CA LEU A 172 30.67 -13.23 7.10
C LEU A 172 30.32 -14.46 7.96
N PHE A 173 29.21 -15.14 7.66
CA PHE A 173 28.71 -16.29 8.41
C PHE A 173 28.69 -17.53 7.51
N GLU A 174 28.71 -18.71 8.13
CA GLU A 174 28.42 -19.94 7.40
C GLU A 174 27.00 -19.89 6.83
N SER A 175 26.86 -20.24 5.54
CA SER A 175 25.63 -20.00 4.79
C SER A 175 24.41 -20.64 5.44
N SER A 176 24.53 -21.87 5.95
CA SER A 176 23.45 -22.60 6.63
C SER A 176 22.89 -21.86 7.84
N CYS A 177 23.67 -20.99 8.46
CA CYS A 177 23.28 -20.26 9.67
C CYS A 177 22.45 -19.00 9.38
N VAL A 178 22.64 -18.41 8.20
CA VAL A 178 22.04 -17.12 7.85
C VAL A 178 21.19 -17.19 6.60
N GLU A 179 21.04 -18.36 5.97
CA GLU A 179 20.30 -18.53 4.71
C GLU A 179 18.85 -18.05 4.84
N ALA A 180 18.11 -18.53 5.84
CA ALA A 180 16.72 -18.12 6.06
C ALA A 180 16.59 -16.61 6.31
N LEU A 181 17.49 -16.04 7.12
CA LEU A 181 17.55 -14.61 7.37
C LEU A 181 17.85 -13.84 6.07
N GLY A 182 18.81 -14.31 5.28
CA GLY A 182 19.19 -13.73 4.01
C GLY A 182 18.06 -13.72 2.99
N GLU A 183 17.33 -14.82 2.86
CA GLU A 183 16.13 -14.90 2.02
C GLU A 183 15.02 -13.97 2.54
N GLY A 184 14.86 -13.86 3.86
CA GLY A 184 13.96 -12.87 4.48
C GLY A 184 14.33 -11.43 4.12
N ILE A 185 15.61 -11.06 4.18
CA ILE A 185 16.09 -9.72 3.81
C ILE A 185 15.86 -9.44 2.32
N LYS A 186 16.13 -10.42 1.43
CA LYS A 186 15.81 -10.30 0.00
C LYS A 186 14.32 -10.13 -0.26
N GLU A 187 13.48 -10.89 0.44
CA GLU A 187 12.02 -10.76 0.36
C GLU A 187 11.60 -9.36 0.78
N ALA A 188 12.09 -8.85 1.91
CA ALA A 188 11.80 -7.49 2.36
C ALA A 188 12.28 -6.42 1.35
N ALA A 189 13.47 -6.57 0.76
CA ALA A 189 13.99 -5.64 -0.24
C ALA A 189 13.11 -5.62 -1.50
N THR A 190 12.72 -6.80 -1.98
CA THR A 190 11.84 -6.95 -3.16
C THR A 190 10.45 -6.39 -2.88
N SER A 191 9.86 -6.75 -1.75
CA SER A 191 8.55 -6.24 -1.33
C SER A 191 8.57 -4.73 -1.10
N LEU A 192 9.65 -4.17 -0.57
CA LEU A 192 9.78 -2.71 -0.41
C LEU A 192 9.89 -1.99 -1.75
N ARG A 193 10.59 -2.58 -2.73
CA ARG A 193 10.65 -2.06 -4.11
C ARG A 193 9.26 -2.07 -4.76
N SER A 194 8.54 -3.18 -4.66
CA SER A 194 7.18 -3.31 -5.19
C SER A 194 6.19 -2.38 -4.47
N LEU A 195 6.28 -2.23 -3.14
CA LEU A 195 5.46 -1.30 -2.36
C LEU A 195 5.65 0.14 -2.83
N LYS A 196 6.91 0.58 -3.03
CA LYS A 196 7.22 1.91 -3.57
C LYS A 196 6.65 2.11 -4.97
N LYS A 197 6.80 1.10 -5.84
CA LYS A 197 6.27 1.15 -7.21
C LYS A 197 4.73 1.24 -7.22
N ALA A 198 4.05 0.40 -6.44
CA ALA A 198 2.60 0.38 -6.36
C ALA A 198 2.05 1.70 -5.77
N GLY A 199 2.72 2.25 -4.74
CA GLY A 199 2.37 3.56 -4.20
C GLY A 199 2.49 4.69 -5.22
N ALA A 200 3.57 4.72 -6.01
CA ALA A 200 3.74 5.69 -7.09
C ALA A 200 2.70 5.53 -8.21
N GLN A 201 2.37 4.29 -8.57
CA GLN A 201 1.33 3.98 -9.56
C GLN A 201 -0.04 4.49 -9.11
N LEU A 202 -0.39 4.35 -7.83
CA LEU A 202 -1.65 4.87 -7.30
C LEU A 202 -1.75 6.39 -7.40
N ALA A 203 -0.67 7.11 -7.10
CA ALA A 203 -0.64 8.57 -7.25
C ALA A 203 -0.80 9.01 -8.72
N GLU A 204 -0.18 8.29 -9.65
CA GLU A 204 -0.32 8.55 -11.10
C GLU A 204 -1.75 8.28 -11.57
N VAL A 205 -2.31 7.13 -11.18
CA VAL A 205 -3.67 6.71 -11.54
C VAL A 205 -4.72 7.69 -11.00
N ARG A 206 -4.55 8.17 -9.75
CA ARG A 206 -5.39 9.24 -9.20
C ARG A 206 -5.34 10.50 -10.06
N GLY A 207 -4.14 10.97 -10.41
CA GLY A 207 -3.98 12.17 -11.24
C GLY A 207 -4.67 12.04 -12.61
N ASN A 208 -4.60 10.85 -13.22
CA ASN A 208 -5.31 10.58 -14.47
C ASN A 208 -6.84 10.54 -14.29
N ALA A 209 -7.33 9.93 -13.21
CA ALA A 209 -8.76 9.90 -12.91
C ALA A 209 -9.34 11.29 -12.66
N GLU A 210 -8.65 12.15 -11.92
CA GLU A 210 -9.06 13.54 -11.69
C GLU A 210 -9.06 14.36 -12.98
N LYS A 211 -8.07 14.15 -13.85
CA LYS A 211 -8.04 14.80 -15.17
C LYS A 211 -9.24 14.40 -16.02
N MET A 212 -9.61 13.12 -16.01
CA MET A 212 -10.77 12.64 -16.77
C MET A 212 -12.08 13.08 -16.15
N GLU A 213 -12.16 13.13 -14.82
CA GLU A 213 -13.29 13.73 -14.10
C GLU A 213 -13.53 15.18 -14.53
N LEU A 214 -12.48 16.00 -14.67
CA LEU A 214 -12.61 17.37 -15.16
C LEU A 214 -13.26 17.43 -16.54
N ILE A 215 -12.91 16.53 -17.46
CA ILE A 215 -13.53 16.46 -18.79
C ILE A 215 -15.03 16.10 -18.70
N VAL A 216 -15.40 15.22 -17.76
CA VAL A 216 -16.83 14.91 -17.51
C VAL A 216 -17.57 16.13 -16.98
N LEU A 217 -16.97 16.89 -16.06
CA LEU A 217 -17.55 18.10 -15.49
C LEU A 217 -17.65 19.25 -16.49
N GLU A 218 -16.65 19.40 -17.37
CA GLU A 218 -16.70 20.36 -18.48
C GLU A 218 -17.85 20.04 -19.44
N ALA A 219 -18.01 18.76 -19.80
CA ALA A 219 -19.13 18.31 -20.64
C ALA A 219 -20.49 18.53 -19.96
N LEU A 220 -20.57 18.41 -18.63
CA LEU A 220 -21.78 18.76 -17.86
C LEU A 220 -22.10 20.25 -17.99
N SER A 221 -21.11 21.12 -17.76
CA SER A 221 -21.31 22.56 -17.88
C SER A 221 -21.74 22.97 -19.30
N GLU A 222 -21.20 22.33 -20.34
CA GLU A 222 -21.61 22.57 -21.72
C GLU A 222 -23.04 22.08 -21.99
N ALA A 223 -23.44 20.94 -21.44
CA ALA A 223 -24.79 20.42 -21.59
C ALA A 223 -25.83 21.32 -20.89
N GLU A 224 -25.53 21.82 -19.70
CA GLU A 224 -26.39 22.76 -18.95
C GLU A 224 -26.52 24.13 -19.64
N TYR A 225 -25.46 24.64 -20.28
CA TYR A 225 -25.52 25.90 -21.01
C TYR A 225 -26.38 25.81 -22.27
N ASN A 226 -26.44 24.64 -22.90
CA ASN A 226 -27.16 24.41 -24.16
C ASN A 226 -28.58 23.85 -23.97
N THR A 227 -29.01 23.57 -22.74
CA THR A 227 -30.41 23.28 -22.45
C THR A 227 -31.27 24.54 -22.62
N PRO A 228 -32.37 24.52 -23.38
CA PRO A 228 -33.29 25.65 -23.47
C PRO A 228 -33.83 25.97 -22.07
N GLN A 229 -33.58 27.18 -21.56
CA GLN A 229 -34.31 27.67 -20.38
C GLN A 229 -35.78 27.79 -20.79
N GLY A 230 -36.58 26.81 -20.38
CA GLY A 230 -38.03 26.89 -20.48
C GLY A 230 -38.50 28.17 -19.78
N GLY A 231 -39.23 28.99 -20.51
CA GLY A 231 -39.91 30.16 -19.96
C GLY A 231 -40.92 29.74 -18.88
N ASP A 232 -41.21 30.71 -18.02
CA ASP A 232 -42.14 30.68 -16.91
C ASP A 232 -43.38 29.79 -17.15
N GLU A 233 -43.54 28.72 -16.35
CA GLU A 233 -44.85 28.20 -16.00
C GLU A 233 -44.88 27.85 -14.50
N ASP A 234 -45.70 28.61 -13.77
CA ASP A 234 -46.11 28.39 -12.39
C ASP A 234 -46.73 27.00 -12.20
N GLY A 235 -46.41 26.32 -11.10
CA GLY A 235 -47.09 25.07 -10.76
C GLY A 235 -46.58 24.41 -9.48
N ASP A 236 -47.20 24.76 -8.35
CA ASP A 236 -47.07 24.08 -7.05
C ASP A 236 -47.17 22.55 -7.16
N GLY A 237 -46.22 21.85 -6.56
CA GLY A 237 -46.30 20.39 -6.41
C GLY A 237 -45.08 19.79 -5.72
N ILE A 238 -45.09 19.79 -4.38
CA ILE A 238 -44.16 18.97 -3.58
C ILE A 238 -44.60 17.50 -3.66
N PRO A 239 -43.69 16.54 -3.92
CA PRO A 239 -43.81 15.24 -3.28
C PRO A 239 -42.53 14.76 -2.56
N ASP A 240 -42.84 14.19 -1.40
CA ASP A 240 -42.12 13.50 -0.32
C ASP A 240 -40.95 12.55 -0.72
N PRO A 241 -39.88 12.41 0.10
CA PRO A 241 -38.76 11.51 -0.18
C PRO A 241 -38.98 10.15 0.47
N ALA A 242 -39.59 9.21 -0.24
CA ALA A 242 -39.60 7.80 0.16
C ALA A 242 -39.84 6.87 -1.03
N THR A 243 -38.78 6.31 -1.59
CA THR A 243 -38.79 4.95 -2.16
C THR A 243 -37.36 4.46 -2.43
N GLY A 244 -36.87 3.60 -1.54
CA GLY A 244 -35.69 2.77 -1.80
C GLY A 244 -36.07 1.51 -2.58
N SER A 245 -35.14 1.02 -3.41
CA SER A 245 -35.05 -0.35 -3.96
C SER A 245 -34.03 -0.33 -5.09
N ALA A 246 -33.10 -1.26 -5.31
CA ALA A 246 -32.49 -2.35 -4.56
C ALA A 246 -31.19 -2.65 -5.33
N CYS A 247 -30.13 -3.02 -4.63
CA CYS A 247 -28.93 -3.61 -5.21
C CYS A 247 -29.28 -4.95 -5.88
N PRO A 248 -28.54 -5.40 -6.91
CA PRO A 248 -27.61 -6.48 -6.60
C PRO A 248 -26.31 -6.56 -7.45
N ILE A 249 -25.19 -6.89 -6.75
CA ILE A 249 -24.08 -7.78 -7.18
C ILE A 249 -23.14 -7.19 -8.27
N THR A 250 -21.84 -6.90 -8.06
CA THR A 250 -20.79 -7.65 -7.37
C THR A 250 -19.73 -6.65 -6.86
N VAL A 251 -19.85 -6.19 -5.62
CA VAL A 251 -18.77 -5.43 -4.98
C VAL A 251 -17.79 -6.45 -4.40
N THR A 252 -16.65 -6.60 -5.06
CA THR A 252 -15.54 -7.45 -4.61
C THR A 252 -15.21 -7.08 -3.16
N ARG A 253 -15.10 -8.09 -2.28
CA ARG A 253 -14.89 -7.99 -0.82
C ARG A 253 -13.80 -7.00 -0.35
N TYR A 254 -12.97 -6.49 -1.26
CA TYR A 254 -11.90 -5.53 -1.00
C TYR A 254 -12.35 -4.06 -0.97
N MET A 255 -13.40 -3.65 -1.71
CA MET A 255 -13.91 -2.26 -1.61
C MET A 255 -14.59 -2.00 -0.26
N LEU A 256 -15.34 -2.99 0.25
CA LEU A 256 -15.89 -2.93 1.61
C LEU A 256 -14.78 -2.92 2.68
N ALA A 257 -13.61 -3.50 2.40
CA ALA A 257 -12.47 -3.44 3.29
C ALA A 257 -11.82 -2.05 3.29
N LEU A 258 -11.70 -1.39 2.14
CA LEU A 258 -11.20 -0.01 2.03
C LEU A 258 -12.17 1.00 2.68
N GLU A 259 -13.48 0.84 2.50
CA GLU A 259 -14.50 1.64 3.20
C GLU A 259 -14.51 1.36 4.71
N CYS A 260 -14.33 0.11 5.15
CA CYS A 260 -14.17 -0.23 6.57
C CYS A 260 -12.90 0.34 7.19
N ILE A 261 -11.78 0.37 6.47
CA ILE A 261 -10.52 0.97 6.93
C ILE A 261 -10.66 2.50 7.02
N ALA A 262 -11.35 3.14 6.08
CA ALA A 262 -11.65 4.57 6.13
C ALA A 262 -12.50 4.95 7.36
N MET A 263 -13.47 4.11 7.75
CA MET A 263 -14.24 4.31 8.99
C MET A 263 -13.43 4.14 10.28
N LEU A 264 -12.30 3.42 10.25
CA LEU A 264 -11.42 3.22 11.41
C LEU A 264 -10.36 4.31 11.55
N ILE A 265 -10.09 5.12 10.51
CA ILE A 265 -9.14 6.23 10.55
C ILE A 265 -9.81 7.53 11.07
N HIS A 266 -11.14 7.62 11.06
CA HIS A 266 -11.93 8.77 11.56
C HIS A 266 -12.57 8.56 12.95
N LYS A 267 -12.01 7.67 13.79
CA LYS A 267 -12.30 7.57 15.24
C LYS A 267 -11.01 7.66 16.04
#